data_AF-A0AAW2MFX5-F1
#
_entry.id   AF-A0AAW2MFX5-F1
#
_cell.length_a   1.000
_cell.length_b   1.000
_cell.length_c   1.000
_cell.angle_alpha   90.00
_cell.angle_beta   90.00
_cell.angle_gamma   90.00
#
_symmetry.space_group_name_H-M   'P 1'
#
loop_
_entity.id
_entity.type
_entity.pdbx_description
1 polymer ?
#
loop_
_entity_poly.entity_id
_entity_poly.type
_entity_poly.pdbx_seq_one_letter_code
_entity_poly.pdbx_strand_id
1 'polypeptide(L)' 'WIETQSSRKMLALRYDNGKEYTSNQFNNFCEEAGVEHQLTALYTPQQNGVRERKNRTIMEIAKYLMFEKNLPKEY' A
#
# COMPACT_ATOMS: atom_id res chain seq x y z
N TRP A 1 4.64 3.60 -12.54
CA TRP A 1 5.10 4.64 -11.58
C TRP A 1 6.03 4.06 -10.52
N ILE A 2 5.61 3.05 -9.74
CA ILE A 2 6.49 2.38 -8.74
C ILE A 2 7.74 1.78 -9.37
N GLU A 3 7.60 1.08 -10.51
CA GLU A 3 8.76 0.51 -11.20
C GLU A 3 9.69 1.60 -11.76
N THR A 4 9.10 2.70 -12.23
CA THR A 4 9.82 3.87 -12.74
C THR A 4 10.60 4.58 -11.62
N GLN A 5 9.98 4.81 -10.47
CA GLN A 5 10.61 5.47 -9.33
C GLN A 5 11.67 4.60 -8.64
N SER A 6 11.43 3.30 -8.54
CA SER A 6 12.37 2.38 -7.89
C SER A 6 13.42 1.83 -8.85
N SER A 7 13.24 2.01 -10.16
CA SER A 7 14.01 1.36 -11.23
C SER A 7 14.07 -0.16 -11.07
N ARG A 8 13.02 -0.76 -10.49
CA ARG A 8 12.91 -2.20 -10.21
C ARG A 8 11.58 -2.72 -10.71
N LYS A 9 11.60 -3.91 -11.31
CA LYS A 9 10.38 -4.61 -11.68
C LYS A 9 9.66 -5.10 -10.43
N MET A 10 8.36 -4.88 -10.37
CA MET A 10 7.49 -5.42 -9.33
C MET A 10 7.14 -6.86 -9.68
N LEU A 11 7.43 -7.79 -8.76
CA LEU A 11 7.20 -9.21 -9.00
C LEU A 11 5.92 -9.73 -8.35
N ALA A 12 5.58 -9.21 -7.18
CA ALA A 12 4.39 -9.62 -6.45
C ALA A 12 3.76 -8.45 -5.69
N LEU A 13 2.43 -8.42 -5.68
CA LEU A 13 1.61 -7.51 -4.88
C LEU A 13 0.87 -8.33 -3.81
N ARG A 14 1.03 -7.92 -2.55
CA ARG A 14 0.32 -8.48 -1.40
C ARG A 14 -0.61 -7.45 -0.80
N TYR A 15 -1.87 -7.85 -0.60
CA TYR A 15 -2.91 -7.01 -0.02
C TYR A 15 -3.86 -7.88 0.81
N ASP A 16 -4.59 -7.26 1.73
CA ASP A 16 -5.54 -7.98 2.57
C ASP A 16 -6.74 -8.46 1.72
N ASN A 17 -7.59 -9.34 2.26
CA ASN A 17 -8.82 -9.78 1.61
C ASN A 17 -9.87 -8.64 1.42
N GLY A 18 -9.45 -7.38 1.35
CA GLY A 18 -10.29 -6.25 0.96
C GLY A 18 -10.79 -6.43 -0.47
N LYS A 19 -12.09 -6.18 -0.68
CA LYS A 19 -12.75 -6.34 -1.99
C LYS A 19 -12.30 -5.33 -3.04
N GLU A 20 -11.57 -4.29 -2.63
CA GLU A 20 -11.11 -3.19 -3.49
C GLU A 20 -10.12 -3.66 -4.55
N TYR A 21 -9.36 -4.71 -4.23
CA TYR A 21 -8.32 -5.27 -5.09
C TYR A 21 -8.71 -6.63 -5.68
N THR A 22 -9.97 -7.06 -5.53
CA THR A 22 -10.45 -8.33 -6.09
C THR A 22 -11.25 -8.15 -7.39
N SER A 23 -11.18 -6.98 -8.03
CA SER A 23 -11.90 -6.74 -9.27
C SER A 23 -11.23 -7.44 -10.46
N ASN A 24 -12.02 -7.92 -11.42
CA ASN A 24 -11.49 -8.54 -12.64
C ASN A 24 -10.59 -7.58 -13.43
N GLN A 25 -10.88 -6.28 -13.41
CA GLN A 25 -10.05 -5.27 -14.03
C GLN A 25 -8.65 -5.21 -13.39
N PHE A 26 -8.58 -5.34 -12.07
CA PHE A 26 -7.30 -5.35 -11.35
C PHE A 26 -6.51 -6.63 -11.59
N ASN A 27 -7.19 -7.77 -11.68
CA ASN A 27 -6.57 -9.04 -12.03
C ASN A 27 -5.94 -8.99 -13.43
N ASN A 28 -6.68 -8.51 -14.44
CA ASN A 28 -6.17 -8.36 -15.81
C ASN A 28 -4.94 -7.44 -15.85
N PHE A 29 -4.97 -6.32 -15.12
CA PHE A 29 -3.83 -5.43 -15.01
C PHE A 29 -2.59 -6.14 -14.43
N CYS A 30 -2.77 -6.94 -13.38
CA CYS A 30 -1.65 -7.69 -12.77
C CYS A 30 -1.09 -8.75 -13.72
N GLU A 31 -1.96 -9.47 -14.45
CA GLU A 31 -1.56 -10.45 -15.45
C GLU A 31 -0.78 -9.82 -16.61
N GLU A 32 -1.26 -8.71 -17.17
CA GLU A 32 -0.57 -7.97 -18.23
C GLU A 32 0.79 -7.43 -17.77
N ALA A 33 0.90 -6.99 -16.52
CA ALA A 33 2.14 -6.54 -15.93
C ALA A 33 3.09 -7.70 -15.52
N GLY A 34 2.59 -8.94 -15.51
CA GLY A 34 3.31 -10.11 -15.02
C GLY A 34 3.60 -10.06 -13.52
N VAL A 35 2.70 -9.44 -12.75
CA VAL A 35 2.80 -9.28 -11.30
C VAL A 35 1.95 -10.35 -10.61
N GLU A 36 2.57 -11.12 -9.71
CA GLU A 36 1.86 -12.13 -8.93
C GLU A 36 0.96 -11.46 -7.88
N HIS A 37 -0.27 -11.95 -7.77
CA HIS A 37 -1.27 -11.40 -6.88
C HIS A 37 -1.48 -12.31 -5.66
N GLN A 38 -1.06 -11.85 -4.49
CA GLN A 38 -1.08 -12.66 -3.26
C GLN A 38 -2.05 -12.07 -2.25
N LEU A 39 -3.16 -12.76 -2.05
CA LEU A 39 -4.11 -12.47 -0.98
C LEU A 39 -3.51 -12.88 0.36
N THR A 40 -3.44 -11.94 1.30
CA THR A 40 -2.95 -12.23 2.64
C THR A 40 -3.98 -13.12 3.35
N ALA A 41 -3.56 -14.27 3.87
CA ALA A 41 -4.47 -15.16 4.61
C ALA A 41 -5.11 -14.41 5.79
N LEU A 42 -6.40 -14.67 6.02
CA LEU A 42 -7.11 -14.23 7.21
C LEU A 42 -6.27 -14.61 8.44
N TYR A 43 -6.08 -13.68 9.37
CA TYR A 43 -5.26 -13.86 10.57
C TYR A 43 -3.75 -14.08 10.31
N THR A 44 -3.13 -13.19 9.55
CA THR A 44 -1.65 -13.01 9.54
C THR A 44 -1.24 -11.68 10.22
N PRO A 45 -1.36 -11.54 11.55
CA PRO A 45 -1.07 -10.30 12.28
C PRO A 45 0.33 -9.75 12.03
N GLN A 46 1.32 -10.63 11.85
CA GLN A 46 2.72 -10.23 11.69
C GLN A 46 2.96 -9.50 10.36
N GLN A 47 2.28 -9.93 9.29
CA GLN A 47 2.40 -9.31 7.96
C GLN A 47 1.64 -7.97 7.92
N ASN A 48 0.44 -7.93 8.49
CA ASN A 48 -0.32 -6.69 8.65
C ASN A 48 0.43 -5.70 9.54
N GLY A 49 1.09 -6.16 10.61
CA GLY A 49 1.86 -5.31 11.51
C GLY A 49 3.04 -4.59 10.86
N VAL A 50 3.60 -5.10 9.74
CA VAL A 50 4.60 -4.35 8.97
C VAL A 50 3.95 -3.23 8.16
N ARG A 51 2.82 -3.51 7.50
CA ARG A 51 2.06 -2.51 6.73
C ARG A 51 1.53 -1.41 7.63
N GLU A 52 0.92 -1.79 8.75
CA GLU A 52 0.36 -0.88 9.75
C GLU A 52 1.41 0.05 10.35
N ARG A 53 2.61 -0.47 10.68
CA ARG A 53 3.71 0.38 11.19
C ARG A 53 4.15 1.42 10.15
N LYS A 54 4.34 1.01 8.89
CA LYS A 54 4.71 1.96 7.83
C LYS A 54 3.63 3.01 7.59
N ASN A 55 2.36 2.61 7.56
CA ASN A 55 1.25 3.55 7.41
C ASN A 55 1.21 4.55 8.56
N ARG A 56 1.43 4.10 9.80
CA ARG A 56 1.51 4.97 10.97
C ARG A 56 2.65 5.99 10.85
N THR A 57 3.85 5.55 10.48
CA THR A 57 4.99 6.45 10.28
C THR A 57 4.71 7.50 9.19
N ILE A 58 4.12 7.11 8.06
CA ILE A 58 3.75 8.06 7.00
C ILE A 58 2.74 9.11 7.52
N MET A 59 1.72 8.67 8.27
CA MET A 59 0.72 9.57 8.85
C MET A 59 1.33 10.51 9.90
N GLU A 60 2.28 10.04 10.71
CA GLU A 60 3.01 10.87 11.67
C GLU A 60 3.87 11.91 10.97
N ILE A 61 4.59 11.53 9.92
CA ILE A 61 5.38 12.46 9.10
C ILE A 61 4.48 13.51 8.45
N ALA A 62 3.34 13.10 7.88
CA ALA A 62 2.38 14.04 7.28
C ALA A 62 1.87 15.05 8.30
N LYS A 63 1.50 14.60 9.52
CA LYS A 63 1.09 15.48 10.63
C LYS A 63 2.20 16.45 11.04
N TYR A 64 3.44 15.96 11.13
CA TYR A 64 4.60 16.80 11.44
C TYR A 64 4.81 17.89 10.38
N LEU A 65 4.79 17.52 9.09
CA LEU A 65 4.94 18.46 7.99
C LEU A 65 3.81 19.51 7.95
N MET A 66 2.58 19.10 8.24
CA MET A 66 1.44 20.04 8.34
C MET A 66 1.61 21.02 9.51
N PHE A 67 2.11 20.53 10.65
CA PHE A 67 2.43 21.38 11.80
C PHE A 67 3.56 22.36 11.49
N GLU A 68 4.64 21.90 10.85
CA GLU A 68 5.77 22.74 10.42
C GLU A 68 5.32 23.84 9.45
N LYS A 69 4.37 23.54 8.56
CA LYS A 69 3.81 24.50 7.59
C LYS A 69 2.70 25.39 8.17
N ASN A 70 2.43 25.34 9.47
CA ASN A 70 1.39 26.13 10.15
C ASN A 70 0.01 26.00 9.49
N LEU A 71 -0.29 24.83 8.90
CA LEU A 71 -1.58 24.59 8.29
C LEU A 71 -2.65 24.46 9.39
N PRO A 72 -3.86 25.01 9.18
CA PRO A 72 -4.94 24.88 10.14
C PRO A 72 -5.25 23.40 10.35
N LYS A 73 -5.30 22.99 11.63
CA LYS A 73 -5.77 21.65 11.99
C LYS A 73 -7.28 21.65 11.85
N GLU A 74 -7.78 21.26 10.68
CA GLU A 74 -9.18 20.87 10.56
C GLU A 74 -9.32 19.49 11.20
N TYR A 75 -10.04 19.46 12.32
CA TYR A 75 -10.43 18.27 13.07
C TYR A 75 -11.82 17.80 12.62
#